data_AF-A0ABD8ACL4-F1
#
_entry.id   AF-A0ABD8ACL4-F1
#
_cell.length_a   1.000
_cell.length_b   1.000
_cell.length_c   1.000
_cell.angle_alpha   90.00
_cell.angle_beta   90.00
_cell.angle_gamma   90.00
#
_symmetry.space_group_name_H-M   'P 1'
#
loop_
_entity.id
_entity.type
_entity.pdbx_description
1 polymer ?
#
loop_
_entity_poly.entity_id
_entity_poly.type
_entity_poly.pdbx_seq_one_letter_code
_entity_poly.pdbx_strand_id
1 'polypeptide(L)' 'MIPERCTFCKGTLREGKTEFIARVGDEIVVVRDVPAFICDRCGEAYYSAEISQKIDTVMKDVHGGRRG' A
#
# COMPACT_ATOMS: atom_id res chain seq x y z
N MET A 1 2.44 -14.52 0.35
CA MET A 1 1.09 -15.09 0.39
C MET A 1 0.20 -14.11 1.13
N ILE A 2 -0.91 -13.67 0.54
CA ILE A 2 -1.88 -12.81 1.23
C ILE A 2 -2.93 -13.75 1.85
N PRO A 3 -3.27 -13.61 3.13
CA PRO A 3 -4.29 -14.45 3.75
C PRO A 3 -5.67 -14.14 3.14
N GLU A 4 -6.59 -15.10 3.17
CA GLU A 4 -7.99 -14.88 2.72
C GLU A 4 -8.79 -14.01 3.71
N ARG A 5 -8.29 -13.89 4.97
CA ARG A 5 -8.93 -13.14 6.05
C ARG A 5 -7.94 -12.20 6.71
N CYS A 6 -8.44 -11.08 7.17
CA CYS A 6 -7.66 -10.10 7.90
C CYS A 6 -7.07 -10.72 9.17
N THR A 7 -5.75 -10.61 9.34
CA THR A 7 -5.07 -11.17 10.51
C THR A 7 -5.53 -10.49 11.80
N PHE A 8 -5.85 -9.19 11.70
CA PHE A 8 -6.24 -8.32 12.81
C PHE A 8 -7.68 -8.56 13.29
N CYS A 9 -8.69 -8.46 12.41
CA CYS A 9 -10.10 -8.52 12.80
C CYS A 9 -10.86 -9.77 12.33
N LYS A 10 -10.19 -10.69 11.61
CA LYS A 10 -10.76 -11.89 10.98
C LYS A 10 -11.85 -11.63 9.92
N GLY A 11 -12.02 -10.37 9.51
CA GLY A 11 -12.93 -9.99 8.42
C GLY A 11 -12.45 -10.49 7.05
N THR A 12 -13.34 -10.42 6.06
CA THR A 12 -13.04 -10.87 4.70
C THR A 12 -12.19 -9.84 3.98
N LEU A 13 -11.12 -10.30 3.34
CA LEU A 13 -10.31 -9.47 2.48
C LEU A 13 -10.90 -9.47 1.07
N ARG A 14 -11.08 -8.29 0.49
CA ARG A 14 -11.60 -8.11 -0.86
C ARG A 14 -10.59 -7.37 -1.71
N GLU A 15 -10.42 -7.82 -2.94
CA GLU A 15 -9.64 -7.08 -3.92
C GLU A 15 -10.31 -5.73 -4.19
N GLY A 16 -9.51 -4.68 -4.12
CA GLY A 16 -9.95 -3.32 -4.33
C GLY A 16 -8.76 -2.43 -4.65
N LYS A 17 -9.02 -1.13 -4.67
CA LYS A 17 -7.99 -0.12 -4.84
C LYS A 17 -8.05 0.85 -3.68
N THR A 18 -6.89 1.19 -3.17
CA THR A 18 -6.74 2.13 -2.05
C THR A 18 -5.67 3.16 -2.36
N GLU A 19 -5.56 4.16 -1.51
CA GLU A 19 -4.51 5.17 -1.56
C GLU A 19 -3.43 4.77 -0.54
N PHE A 20 -2.20 4.63 -1.02
CA PHE A 20 -1.05 4.40 -0.16
C PHE A 20 -0.44 5.75 0.20
N ILE A 21 -0.47 6.08 1.48
CA ILE A 21 0.07 7.34 2.01
C ILE A 21 1.33 7.00 2.79
N ALA A 22 2.46 7.51 2.33
CA ALA A 22 3.73 7.38 3.04
C ALA A 22 4.29 8.76 3.35
N ARG A 23 4.69 8.95 4.60
CA ARG A 23 5.44 10.13 5.02
C ARG A 23 6.92 9.83 4.92
N VAL A 24 7.67 10.70 4.25
CA VAL A 24 9.12 10.58 4.15
C VAL A 24 9.73 11.93 4.50
N GLY A 25 10.35 11.99 5.68
CA GLY A 25 10.76 13.26 6.28
C GLY A 25 9.57 14.21 6.49
N ASP A 26 9.67 15.39 5.88
CA ASP A 26 8.64 16.43 5.89
C ASP A 26 7.67 16.36 4.70
N GLU A 27 7.90 15.45 3.75
CA GLU A 27 7.05 15.27 2.57
C GLU A 27 6.06 14.12 2.76
N ILE A 28 4.88 14.27 2.18
CA ILE A 28 3.85 13.23 2.14
C ILE A 28 3.70 12.77 0.69
N VAL A 29 3.99 11.50 0.44
CA VAL A 29 3.78 10.84 -0.85
C VAL A 29 2.46 10.10 -0.79
N VAL A 30 1.56 10.44 -1.73
CA VAL A 30 0.27 9.77 -1.88
C VAL A 30 0.25 9.05 -3.22
N VAL A 31 0.26 7.73 -3.19
CA VAL A 31 0.10 6.87 -4.37
C VAL A 31 -1.36 6.46 -4.44
N ARG A 32 -2.07 6.91 -5.49
CA ARG A 32 -3.49 6.63 -5.68
C ARG A 32 -3.70 5.39 -6.53
N ASP A 33 -4.90 4.81 -6.47
CA ASP A 33 -5.31 3.66 -7.29
C ASP A 33 -4.45 2.40 -7.09
N VAL A 34 -3.92 2.20 -5.87
CA VAL A 34 -3.04 1.07 -5.55
C VAL A 34 -3.87 -0.19 -5.36
N PRO A 35 -3.65 -1.26 -6.15
CA PRO A 35 -4.35 -2.53 -5.97
C PRO A 35 -4.01 -3.15 -4.62
N ALA A 36 -5.01 -3.45 -3.82
CA ALA A 36 -4.82 -4.03 -2.49
C ALA A 36 -6.00 -4.94 -2.11
N PHE A 37 -5.73 -5.82 -1.16
CA PHE A 37 -6.76 -6.60 -0.49
C PHE A 37 -7.21 -5.83 0.75
N ILE A 38 -8.40 -5.28 0.70
CA ILE A 38 -8.93 -4.40 1.74
C ILE A 38 -9.91 -5.20 2.59
N CYS A 39 -9.77 -5.12 3.91
CA CYS A 39 -10.71 -5.73 4.82
C CYS A 39 -12.01 -4.92 4.84
N ASP A 40 -13.14 -5.56 4.56
CA ASP A 40 -14.44 -4.89 4.54
C ASP A 40 -14.88 -4.37 5.93
N ARG A 41 -14.31 -4.93 6.99
CA ARG A 41 -14.70 -4.64 8.37
C ARG A 41 -13.83 -3.58 9.05
N CYS A 42 -12.51 -3.68 8.93
CA CYS A 42 -11.58 -2.77 9.61
C CYS A 42 -10.82 -1.82 8.67
N GLY A 43 -10.93 -2.01 7.34
CA GLY A 43 -10.25 -1.19 6.35
C GLY A 43 -8.76 -1.46 6.18
N GLU A 44 -8.21 -2.50 6.83
CA GLU A 44 -6.79 -2.86 6.62
C GLU A 44 -6.53 -3.24 5.16
N ALA A 45 -5.47 -2.67 4.59
CA ALA A 45 -5.03 -2.94 3.23
C ALA A 45 -3.80 -3.85 3.22
N TYR A 46 -3.88 -4.95 2.48
CA TYR A 46 -2.81 -5.91 2.27
C TYR A 46 -2.32 -5.81 0.83
N TYR A 47 -1.01 -5.63 0.65
CA TYR A 47 -0.37 -5.52 -0.65
C TYR A 47 0.36 -6.82 -1.00
N SER A 48 0.32 -7.20 -2.28
CA SER A 48 1.12 -8.32 -2.75
C SER A 48 2.59 -7.92 -2.86
N ALA A 49 3.50 -8.90 -2.90
CA ALA A 49 4.92 -8.62 -3.09
C ALA A 49 5.21 -7.83 -4.37
N GLU A 50 4.41 -8.04 -5.43
CA GLU A 50 4.52 -7.28 -6.67
C GLU A 50 4.08 -5.82 -6.47
N ILE A 51 2.95 -5.59 -5.82
CA ILE A 51 2.46 -4.23 -5.55
C ILE A 51 3.42 -3.49 -4.62
N SER A 52 3.94 -4.14 -3.58
CA SER A 52 4.95 -3.55 -2.70
C SER A 52 6.22 -3.15 -3.45
N GLN A 53 6.68 -3.94 -4.43
CA GLN A 53 7.82 -3.56 -5.29
C GLN A 53 7.50 -2.37 -6.19
N LYS A 54 6.28 -2.29 -6.74
CA LYS A 54 5.83 -1.14 -7.52
C LYS A 54 5.81 0.13 -6.66
N ILE A 55 5.25 0.04 -5.45
CA ILE A 55 5.25 1.15 -4.48
C ILE A 55 6.69 1.57 -4.14
N ASP A 56 7.58 0.63 -3.83
CA ASP A 56 8.99 0.91 -3.55
C ASP A 56 9.69 1.61 -4.72
N THR A 57 9.39 1.19 -5.97
CA THR A 57 9.93 1.83 -7.17
C THR A 57 9.42 3.27 -7.32
N VAL A 58 8.13 3.51 -7.13
CA VAL A 58 7.54 4.86 -7.15
C VAL A 58 8.15 5.73 -6.04
N MET A 59 8.29 5.17 -4.84
CA MET A 59 8.91 5.88 -3.70
C MET A 59 10.37 6.22 -3.99
N LYS A 60 11.13 5.31 -4.62
CA LYS A 60 12.51 5.55 -5.04
C LYS A 60 12.64 6.58 -6.16
N ASP A 61 11.67 6.66 -7.07
CA ASP A 61 11.68 7.69 -8.11
C ASP A 61 11.42 9.08 -7.50
N VAL A 62 10.40 9.17 -6.63
CA VAL A 62 10.04 10.40 -5.92
C VAL A 62 11.15 10.87 -4.97
N HIS A 63 11.83 9.97 -4.26
CA HIS A 63 12.93 10.32 -3.35
C HIS A 63 14.32 10.36 -4.00
N GLY A 64 14.56 9.52 -5.01
CA GLY A 64 15.86 9.36 -5.66
C GLY A 64 16.25 10.53 -6.56
N GLY A 65 15.28 11.35 -6.98
CA GLY A 65 15.52 12.59 -7.72
C GLY A 65 16.19 13.72 -6.93
N ARG A 66 16.40 13.57 -5.61
CA ARG A 66 17.04 14.59 -4.75
C ARG A 66 18.44 14.23 -4.25
N ARG A 67 19.22 13.53 -5.07
CA ARG A 67 20.68 13.53 -4.92
C ARG A 67 21.25 14.79 -5.62
N GLY A 68 20.95 15.94 -5.05
CA GLY A 68 21.65 17.19 -5.33
C GLY A 68 22.90 17.29 -4.47
#